data_AF-A0A4R4PM77-F1
#
_entry.id   AF-A0A4R4PM77-F1
#
_cell.length_a   1.000
_cell.length_b   1.000
_cell.length_c   1.000
_cell.angle_alpha   90.00
_cell.angle_beta   90.00
_cell.angle_gamma   90.00
#
_symmetry.space_group_name_H-M   'P 1'
#
loop_
_entity.id
_entity.type
_entity.pdbx_description
1 polymer ?
#
loop_
_entity_poly.entity_id
_entity_poly.type
_entity_poly.pdbx_seq_one_letter_code
_entity_poly.pdbx_strand_id
1 'polypeptide(L)' 'MTVKLRVSGDPAEIEVMLKVLGVVFDFSGSDRIYPNHGAPGVRVYLTARIPWAGERDQPRRGDGPQ' A
#
# COMPACT_ATOMS: atom_id res chain seq x y z
N MET A 1 -4.61 12.41 -3.69
CA MET A 1 -5.55 11.37 -4.20
C MET A 1 -5.51 10.18 -3.27
N THR A 2 -6.67 9.57 -2.98
CA THR A 2 -6.79 8.36 -2.14
C THR A 2 -7.56 7.28 -2.88
N VAL A 3 -7.17 6.02 -2.72
CA VAL A 3 -7.89 4.85 -3.26
C VAL A 3 -8.28 3.91 -2.13
N LYS A 4 -9.49 3.36 -2.20
CA LYS A 4 -9.93 2.30 -1.28
C LYS A 4 -9.55 0.96 -1.88
N LEU A 5 -8.81 0.16 -1.12
CA LEU A 5 -8.36 -1.17 -1.53
C LEU A 5 -9.11 -2.23 -0.73
N ARG A 6 -9.57 -3.26 -1.44
CA ARG A 6 -9.95 -4.53 -0.84
C ARG A 6 -8.95 -5.56 -1.34
N VAL A 7 -8.17 -6.14 -0.42
CA VAL A 7 -7.24 -7.23 -0.74
C VAL A 7 -7.86 -8.52 -0.20
N SER A 8 -7.85 -9.60 -0.98
CA SER A 8 -8.41 -10.88 -0.59
C SER A 8 -7.48 -12.01 -1.02
N GLY A 9 -7.26 -13.01 -0.17
CA GLY A 9 -6.27 -14.06 -0.38
C GLY A 9 -5.89 -14.75 0.92
N ASP A 10 -4.81 -15.53 0.88
CA ASP A 10 -4.21 -16.11 2.07
C ASP A 10 -3.61 -15.00 2.97
N PRO A 11 -3.71 -15.08 4.32
CA PRO A 11 -3.15 -14.08 5.22
C PRO A 11 -1.65 -13.79 5.00
N ALA A 12 -0.84 -14.82 4.75
CA ALA A 12 0.60 -14.66 4.55
C ALA A 12 0.90 -13.98 3.21
N GLU A 13 0.18 -14.34 2.15
CA GLU A 13 0.29 -13.70 0.84
C GLU A 13 -0.15 -12.23 0.88
N ILE A 14 -1.23 -11.92 1.62
CA ILE A 14 -1.69 -10.55 1.85
C ILE A 14 -0.61 -9.74 2.55
N GLU A 15 0.03 -10.28 3.61
CA GLU A 15 1.09 -9.57 4.31
C GLU A 15 2.25 -9.21 3.37
N VAL A 16 2.69 -10.15 2.52
CA VAL A 16 3.74 -9.91 1.52
C VAL A 16 3.29 -8.85 0.51
N MET A 17 2.08 -8.96 -0.01
CA MET A 17 1.52 -8.01 -0.98
C MET A 17 1.43 -6.59 -0.39
N LEU A 18 0.99 -6.45 0.86
CA LEU A 18 0.92 -5.16 1.53
C LEU A 18 2.31 -4.56 1.76
N LYS A 19 3.32 -5.37 2.09
CA LYS A 19 4.71 -4.87 2.18
C LYS A 19 5.20 -4.31 0.84
N VAL A 20 4.94 -5.02 -0.26
CA VAL A 20 5.32 -4.58 -1.61
C VAL A 20 4.61 -3.28 -1.98
N LEU A 21 3.29 -3.20 -1.79
CA LEU A 21 2.52 -2.01 -2.11
C LEU A 21 2.87 -0.82 -1.19
N GLY A 22 3.30 -1.09 0.04
CA GLY A 22 3.74 -0.09 1.02
C GLY A 22 5.02 0.66 0.62
N VAL A 23 5.75 0.18 -0.39
CA VAL A 23 6.87 0.93 -0.99
C VAL A 23 6.38 2.20 -1.70
N VAL A 24 5.16 2.18 -2.22
CA VAL A 24 4.58 3.26 -3.05
C VAL A 24 3.45 3.99 -2.34
N PHE A 25 2.67 3.28 -1.52
CA PHE A 25 1.49 3.81 -0.88
C PHE A 25 1.68 3.96 0.63
N ASP A 26 1.23 5.09 1.17
CA ASP A 26 0.92 5.17 2.59
C ASP A 26 -0.46 4.53 2.80
N PHE A 27 -0.53 3.51 3.65
CA PHE A 27 -1.78 2.91 4.06
C PHE A 27 -2.35 3.56 5.32
N SER A 28 -3.66 3.70 5.34
CA SER A 28 -4.45 4.10 6.50
C SER A 28 -5.74 3.29 6.52
N GLY A 29 -6.22 2.92 7.69
CA GLY A 29 -7.45 2.13 7.82
C GLY A 29 -7.33 1.01 8.82
N SER A 30 -8.40 0.21 8.88
CA SER A 30 -8.61 -0.83 9.87
C SER A 30 -7.63 -1.99 9.67
N ASP A 31 -6.89 -2.33 10.73
CA ASP A 31 -6.07 -3.53 10.94
C ASP A 31 -6.90 -4.83 10.97
N ARG A 32 -8.23 -4.72 10.91
CA ARG A 32 -9.13 -5.87 10.96
C ARG A 32 -9.07 -6.72 9.70
N ILE A 33 -8.87 -8.01 9.93
CA ILE A 33 -8.91 -9.08 8.95
C ILE A 33 -10.28 -9.76 9.03
N TYR A 34 -10.92 -9.97 7.88
CA TYR A 34 -12.23 -10.59 7.80
C TYR A 34 -12.16 -11.91 7.04
N PRO A 35 -12.63 -13.04 7.59
CA PRO A 35 -12.77 -14.28 6.84
C PRO A 35 -13.69 -14.11 5.63
N ASN A 36 -13.34 -14.72 4.50
CA ASN A 36 -14.21 -14.75 3.32
C ASN A 36 -15.43 -15.65 3.59
N HIS A 37 -16.61 -15.24 3.12
CA HIS A 37 -17.82 -16.07 3.19
C HIS A 37 -17.89 -16.94 1.93
N GLY A 38 -17.95 -18.26 2.10
CA GLY A 38 -18.09 -19.21 0.99
C GLY A 38 -16.83 -19.40 0.14
N ALA A 39 -15.70 -18.84 0.54
CA ALA A 39 -14.40 -19.02 -0.10
C ALA A 39 -13.28 -19.07 0.97
N PRO A 40 -12.18 -19.80 0.72
CA PRO A 40 -11.03 -19.79 1.62
C PRO A 40 -10.35 -18.42 1.69
N GLY A 41 -9.55 -18.22 2.74
CA GLY A 41 -8.77 -17.02 2.97
C GLY A 41 -9.54 -15.87 3.64
N VAL A 42 -8.92 -14.70 3.60
CA VAL A 42 -9.40 -13.51 4.29
C VAL A 42 -9.48 -12.32 3.34
N ARG A 43 -10.08 -11.23 3.81
CA ARG A 43 -10.07 -9.92 3.16
C ARG A 43 -9.75 -8.82 4.16
N VAL A 44 -9.05 -7.81 3.66
CA VAL A 44 -8.73 -6.58 4.39
C VAL A 44 -9.17 -5.37 3.58
N TYR A 45 -9.54 -4.30 4.29
CA TYR A 45 -9.98 -3.06 3.68
C TYR A 45 -9.07 -1.93 4.13
N LEU A 46 -8.43 -1.28 3.16
CA LEU A 46 -7.44 -0.24 3.40
C LEU A 46 -7.79 1.00 2.58
N THR A 47 -7.34 2.14 3.05
CA THR A 47 -7.25 3.37 2.25
C THR A 47 -5.78 3.62 1.97
N ALA A 48 -5.43 3.73 0.70
CA ALA A 48 -4.08 4.01 0.24
C ALA A 48 -4.00 5.42 -0.33
N ARG A 49 -2.89 6.10 -0.11
CA ARG A 49 -2.56 7.37 -0.76
C ARG A 49 -1.14 7.29 -1.31
N ILE A 50 -0.89 7.96 -2.43
CA ILE A 50 0.48 8.18 -2.89
C ILE A 50 0.97 9.45 -2.20
N PRO A 51 2.01 9.40 -1.35
CA PRO A 51 2.48 10.58 -0.63
C PRO A 51 3.05 11.66 -1.56
N TRP A 52 3.62 11.28 -2.71
CA TRP A 52 4.48 12.14 -3.54
C TRP A 52 4.07 12.12 -5.03
N ALA A 53 2.95 12.76 -5.38
CA ALA A 53 2.60 13.00 -6.79
C ALA A 53 3.21 14.30 -7.36
N GLY A 54 3.93 15.10 -6.55
CA GLY A 54 4.39 16.45 -6.94
C GLY A 54 5.90 16.74 -6.84
N GLU A 55 6.72 15.84 -6.31
CA GLU A 55 8.14 16.15 -6.01
C GLU A 55 9.17 15.31 -6.81
N ARG A 56 8.75 14.56 -7.83
CA ARG A 56 9.69 13.85 -8.73
C ARG A 56 10.47 14.77 -9.69
N ASP A 57 10.07 16.03 -9.84
CA ASP A 57 10.72 16.98 -10.76
C ASP A 57 11.84 17.82 -10.12
N GLN A 58 12.20 17.61 -8.86
CA GLN A 58 13.40 18.25 -8.31
C GLN A 58 14.61 17.30 -8.45
N PRO A 59 15.57 17.59 -9.34
CA PRO A 59 16.85 16.91 -9.30
C PRO A 59 17.45 17.15 -7.91
N ARG A 60 17.97 16.09 -7.28
CA ARG A 60 18.68 16.19 -6.00
C ARG A 60 19.76 17.27 -6.15
N ARG A 61 19.57 18.45 -5.53
CA ARG A 61 20.65 19.42 -5.36
C ARG A 61 21.69 18.76 -4.47
N GLY A 62 22.78 18.30 -5.06
CA GLY A 62 23.84 17.64 -4.29
C GLY A 62 25.09 17.24 -5.07
N ASP A 63 24.98 16.76 -6.31
CA ASP A 63 26.12 16.22 -7.05
C ASP A 63 26.71 17.22 -8.05
N GLY A 64 27.13 18.39 -7.57
CA GLY A 64 28.01 19.29 -8.31
C GLY A 64 29.47 19.03 -7.91
N PRO A 65 30.42 18.88 -8.84
CA PRO A 65 31.82 18.66 -8.49
C PRO A 65 32.41 19.90 -7.82
N GLN A 66 33.06 19.71 -6.67
CA GLN A 66 33.99 20.68 -6.07
C GLN A 66 35.29 20.75 -6.88
#